data_AF-A0A2A4RKC1-F1
#
_entry.id   AF-A0A2A4RKC1-F1
#
_cell.length_a   1.000
_cell.length_b   1.000
_cell.length_c   1.000
_cell.angle_alpha   90.00
_cell.angle_beta   90.00
_cell.angle_gamma   90.00
#
_symmetry.space_group_name_H-M   'P 1'
#
loop_
_entity.id
_entity.type
_entity.pdbx_description
1 polymer ?
#
loop_
_entity_poly.entity_id
_entity_poly.type
_entity_poly.pdbx_seq_one_letter_code
_entity_poly.pdbx_strand_id
1 'polypeptide(L)' 'MQLIIMSSNKETIVKGIKFLGAALPLMFLGPFVLTIGFKALKDDNYLWISAGIILLFAAIILAFTGVKTILNGFFDSEK' A
#
# COMPACT_ATOMS: atom_id res chain seq x y z
N MET A 1 -6.52 -10.60 39.19
CA MET A 1 -5.95 -10.69 37.83
C MET A 1 -6.96 -10.05 36.89
N GLN A 2 -6.79 -8.76 36.58
CA GLN A 2 -7.67 -8.06 35.64
C GLN A 2 -7.34 -8.59 34.24
N LEU A 3 -8.30 -9.20 33.57
CA LEU A 3 -8.21 -9.55 32.15
C LEU A 3 -8.17 -8.23 31.39
N ILE A 4 -6.98 -7.82 30.95
CA ILE A 4 -6.81 -6.67 30.05
C ILE A 4 -7.49 -7.06 28.74
N ILE A 5 -8.76 -6.68 28.58
CA ILE A 5 -9.38 -6.61 27.27
C ILE A 5 -8.71 -5.42 26.59
N MET A 6 -7.64 -5.70 25.86
CA MET A 6 -7.01 -4.78 24.94
C MET A 6 -8.10 -4.35 23.94
N SER A 7 -8.73 -3.19 24.15
CA SER A 7 -9.72 -2.68 23.21
C SER A 7 -8.98 -2.14 21.99
N SER A 8 -8.55 -3.07 21.13
CA SER A 8 -7.95 -2.73 19.84
C SER A 8 -8.81 -1.71 19.14
N ASN A 9 -8.19 -0.65 18.63
CA ASN A 9 -8.89 0.43 17.95
C ASN A 9 -9.33 -0.09 16.57
N LYS A 10 -10.51 -0.73 16.54
CA LYS A 10 -11.09 -1.33 15.33
C LYS A 10 -11.16 -0.34 14.17
N GLU A 11 -11.42 0.94 14.43
CA GLU A 11 -11.46 1.96 13.39
C GLU A 11 -10.10 2.15 12.72
N THR A 12 -9.04 2.19 13.53
CA THR A 12 -7.65 2.31 13.04
C THR A 12 -7.25 1.08 12.25
N ILE A 13 -7.60 -0.12 12.73
CA ILE A 13 -7.34 -1.38 12.00
C ILE A 13 -8.06 -1.38 10.65
N VAL A 14 -9.35 -1.02 10.61
CA VAL A 14 -10.12 -0.93 9.35
C VAL A 14 -9.52 0.10 8.40
N LYS A 15 -9.02 1.24 8.90
CA LYS A 15 -8.31 2.23 8.10
C LYS A 15 -7.04 1.65 7.46
N GLY A 16 -6.27 0.88 8.22
CA GLY A 16 -5.10 0.17 7.70
C GLY A 16 -5.46 -0.86 6.62
N ILE A 17 -6.54 -1.62 6.80
CA ILE A 17 -7.06 -2.55 5.79
C ILE A 17 -7.46 -1.81 4.51
N LYS A 18 -8.08 -0.63 4.60
CA LYS A 18 -8.41 0.19 3.42
C LYS A 18 -7.16 0.62 2.65
N PHE A 19 -6.08 1.00 3.34
CA PHE A 19 -4.81 1.31 2.70
C PHE A 19 -4.22 0.08 1.98
N LEU A 20 -4.27 -1.11 2.60
CA LEU A 20 -3.83 -2.35 1.95
C LEU A 20 -4.70 -2.71 0.75
N GLY A 21 -6.02 -2.55 0.87
CA GLY A 21 -6.97 -2.77 -0.24
C GLY A 21 -6.74 -1.83 -1.41
N ALA A 22 -6.30 -0.59 -1.16
CA ALA A 22 -5.87 0.35 -2.18
C ALA A 22 -4.48 0.05 -2.75
N ALA A 23 -3.56 -0.48 -1.94
CA ALA A 23 -2.23 -0.91 -2.41
C ALA A 23 -2.33 -2.07 -3.40
N LEU A 24 -3.25 -3.00 -3.15
CA LEU A 24 -3.41 -4.24 -3.93
C LEU A 24 -3.59 -4.00 -5.45
N PRO A 25 -4.55 -3.19 -5.94
CA PRO A 25 -4.67 -2.92 -7.36
C PRO A 25 -3.43 -2.20 -7.93
N LEU A 26 -2.81 -1.30 -7.17
CA LEU A 26 -1.58 -0.64 -7.62
C LEU A 26 -0.42 -1.62 -7.79
N MET A 27 -0.31 -2.66 -6.96
CA MET A 27 0.70 -3.71 -7.08
C MET A 27 0.56 -4.52 -8.38
N PHE A 28 -0.65 -4.67 -8.92
CA PHE A 28 -0.86 -5.33 -10.21
C PHE A 28 -0.77 -4.34 -11.38
N LEU A 29 -1.26 -3.12 -11.21
CA LEU A 29 -1.23 -2.09 -12.25
C LEU A 29 0.20 -1.61 -12.54
N GLY A 30 1.08 -1.51 -11.54
CA GLY A 30 2.47 -1.09 -11.73
C GLY A 30 3.23 -1.97 -12.72
N PRO A 31 3.33 -3.30 -12.50
CA PRO A 31 3.93 -4.24 -13.45
C PRO A 31 3.22 -4.23 -14.80
N PHE A 32 1.89 -4.14 -14.82
CA PHE A 32 1.13 -4.08 -16.06
C PHE A 32 1.54 -2.86 -16.92
N VAL A 33 1.58 -1.67 -16.32
CA VAL A 33 2.04 -0.44 -16.98
C VAL A 33 3.52 -0.55 -17.40
N LEU A 34 4.37 -1.17 -16.59
CA LEU A 34 5.76 -1.43 -16.97
C LEU A 34 5.88 -2.31 -18.21
N THR A 35 5.05 -3.35 -18.35
CA THR A 35 5.08 -4.20 -19.57
C THR A 35 4.71 -3.41 -20.84
N ILE A 36 3.79 -2.44 -20.72
CA ILE A 36 3.46 -1.52 -21.81
C ILE A 36 4.66 -0.60 -22.07
N GLY A 37 5.29 -0.08 -21.02
CA GLY A 37 6.46 0.79 -21.14
C GLY A 37 7.67 0.13 -21.78
N PHE A 38 7.96 -1.14 -21.47
CA PHE A 38 9.03 -1.87 -22.14
C PHE A 38 8.76 -2.07 -23.64
N LYS A 39 7.49 -2.16 -24.07
CA LYS A 39 7.14 -2.20 -25.49
C LYS A 39 7.31 -0.82 -26.15
N ALA A 40 6.87 0.24 -25.46
CA ALA A 40 6.99 1.63 -25.92
C ALA A 40 8.44 2.15 -25.97
N LEU A 41 9.36 1.49 -25.26
CA LEU A 41 10.79 1.80 -25.28
C LEU A 41 11.41 1.65 -26.68
N LYS A 42 10.82 0.83 -27.55
CA LYS A 42 11.25 0.69 -28.96
C LYS A 42 11.10 1.99 -29.75
N ASP A 43 10.21 2.87 -29.32
CA ASP A 43 9.93 4.18 -29.94
C ASP A 43 10.56 5.32 -29.11
N ASP A 44 11.59 5.04 -28.30
CA ASP A 44 12.24 5.97 -27.36
C ASP A 44 11.27 6.63 -26.36
N ASN A 45 10.13 6.00 -26.08
CA ASN A 45 9.11 6.53 -25.19
C ASN A 45 9.23 5.99 -23.76
N TYR A 46 9.91 6.76 -22.91
CA TYR A 46 10.15 6.44 -21.50
C TYR A 46 8.99 6.80 -20.55
N LEU A 47 7.95 7.49 -21.02
CA LEU A 47 6.86 8.00 -20.17
C LEU A 47 6.10 6.90 -19.43
N TRP A 48 5.90 5.76 -20.10
CA TRP A 48 5.18 4.62 -19.51
C TRP A 48 6.00 3.90 -18.45
N ILE A 49 7.33 3.82 -18.62
CA ILE A 49 8.22 3.21 -17.63
C ILE A 49 8.26 4.07 -16.38
N SER A 50 8.42 5.39 -16.53
CA SER A 50 8.44 6.31 -15.38
C SER A 50 7.11 6.27 -14.62
N ALA A 51 5.97 6.25 -15.32
CA ALA A 51 4.65 6.08 -14.70
C ALA A 51 4.51 4.75 -13.94
N GLY A 52 4.97 3.64 -14.52
CA GLY A 52 4.93 2.32 -13.86
C GLY A 52 5.78 2.25 -12.60
N ILE A 53 6.99 2.84 -12.63
CA ILE A 53 7.87 2.96 -11.46
C ILE A 53 7.20 3.78 -10.35
N ILE A 54 6.61 4.93 -10.69
CA ILE A 54 5.90 5.77 -9.72
C ILE A 54 4.74 5.00 -9.08
N LEU A 55 3.98 4.23 -9.88
CA LEU A 55 2.87 3.41 -9.38
C LEU A 55 3.36 2.34 -8.38
N LEU A 56 4.49 1.70 -8.66
CA LEU A 56 5.09 0.71 -7.76
C LEU A 56 5.55 1.34 -6.45
N PHE A 57 6.22 2.49 -6.49
CA PHE A 57 6.59 3.22 -5.27
C PHE A 57 5.36 3.62 -4.46
N ALA A 58 4.31 4.12 -5.11
CA ALA A 58 3.06 4.44 -4.44
C ALA A 58 2.44 3.19 -3.78
N ALA A 59 2.44 2.04 -4.46
CA ALA A 59 1.96 0.77 -3.93
C ALA A 59 2.72 0.36 -2.65
N ILE A 60 4.04 0.47 -2.68
CA ILE A 60 4.91 0.15 -1.54
C ILE A 60 4.60 1.08 -0.36
N ILE A 61 4.53 2.39 -0.59
CA ILE A 61 4.23 3.39 0.46
C ILE A 61 2.85 3.10 1.09
N LEU A 62 1.83 2.82 0.26
CA LEU A 62 0.48 2.47 0.72
C LEU A 62 0.49 1.16 1.53
N ALA A 63 1.22 0.15 1.08
CA ALA A 63 1.31 -1.13 1.78
C ALA A 63 1.99 -0.97 3.15
N PHE A 64 3.15 -0.30 3.21
CA PHE A 64 3.83 0.00 4.48
C PHE A 64 2.96 0.82 5.42
N THR A 65 2.29 1.85 4.89
CA THR A 65 1.37 2.69 5.69
C THR A 65 0.19 1.87 6.21
N GLY A 66 -0.36 0.98 5.39
CA GLY A 66 -1.45 0.09 5.78
C GLY A 66 -1.04 -0.84 6.91
N VAL A 67 0.08 -1.57 6.76
CA VAL A 67 0.61 -2.45 7.81
C VAL A 67 0.90 -1.67 9.08
N LYS A 68 1.59 -0.53 9.00
CA LYS A 68 1.89 0.32 10.16
C LYS A 68 0.61 0.78 10.87
N THR A 69 -0.41 1.17 10.13
CA THR A 69 -1.69 1.60 10.68
C THR A 69 -2.41 0.45 11.39
N ILE A 70 -2.38 -0.76 10.81
CA ILE A 70 -2.93 -1.95 11.46
C ILE A 70 -2.20 -2.24 12.78
N LEU A 71 -0.86 -2.24 12.75
CA LEU A 71 -0.04 -2.47 13.95
C LEU A 71 -0.32 -1.43 15.03
N ASN A 72 -0.44 -0.16 14.66
CA ASN A 72 -0.85 0.89 15.60
C ASN A 72 -2.26 0.62 16.14
N GLY A 73 -3.23 0.23 15.31
CA GLY A 73 -4.57 -0.09 15.79
C GLY A 73 -4.62 -1.28 16.78
N PHE A 74 -3.65 -2.20 16.70
CA PHE A 74 -3.50 -3.30 17.65
C PHE A 74 -2.72 -2.93 18.91
N PHE A 75 -1.63 -2.17 18.79
CA PHE A 75 -0.66 -1.98 19.87
C PHE A 75 -0.59 -0.56 20.45
N ASP A 76 -1.15 0.44 19.76
CA ASP A 76 -1.22 1.82 20.23
C ASP A 76 -2.32 1.92 21.29
N SER A 77 -1.95 1.45 22.48
CA SER A 77 -2.70 1.57 23.72
C SER A 77 -2.20 2.84 24.40
N GLU A 78 -3.08 3.85 24.50
CA GLU A 78 -2.89 5.09 25.25
C GLU A 78 -1.78 6.07 24.78
N LYS A 79 -2.24 7.21 24.28
CA LYS A 79 -1.81 8.50 24.84
C LYS A 79 -2.93 9.08 25.67
#